data_AF-J3ETY8-F1
#
_entry.id   AF-J3ETY8-F1
#
_cell.length_a   1.000
_cell.length_b   1.000
_cell.length_c   1.000
_cell.angle_alpha   90.00
_cell.angle_beta   90.00
_cell.angle_gamma   90.00
#
_symmetry.space_group_name_H-M   'P 1'
#
loop_
_entity.id
_entity.type
_entity.pdbx_description
1 polymer ?
#
loop_
_entity_poly.entity_id
_entity_poly.type
_entity_poly.pdbx_seq_one_letter_code
_entity_poly.pdbx_strand_id
1 'polypeptide(L)'
;MNKEWLLPSAYVSSTEKDYNSALGLINNYAAGNIEYPPQLIALIENYFFAPGDAKTALKNFAKQLSDTDEASDILDDAESLAVLCGAIISVWSSKETEDRLPALLALIRHSWWLEQLWPVATATLARLNESFRSTVVTLAAQHFINAEVKLNSEHPEDPADPFTLGDIWSGHIRESRSNESSWSWVRLLAELDAEQLLASMKLIRNPVLLNRVLESPEFYRNYVLWECLTLRAAPSFGDDGTWNGEILLPSLIRHGKSMLLHVADRQEHPKDILEAHVKYLLARLRDTLAQRSDFIGIFKRWGTWITRQTLNFPAHETQRKTLIDSNDLLMALADKIAPSFSPATSSDLDNSWEPWVYQSMLALLHSEKPTKFLPPDITSFLGEWDLTLEEWDSGKGQSLRDHARHYHATRPGDYACKVLGYSIALSGDFANDWLKMWDCSVALREILEFSPTTQTSKNWRPSDASSLMRTLVDIGLGILDCTTYEPETLDTEALAKSAKLFAALWSATTEMLSIDLYGDEFWAHIQQHLAIRRIRWTIEPGQPAESGYRAYLDEATHPKAANLLKLVSTNTGAILKLLPLLVQNTTKGNLRHLLAKAQIDMTALASSARKYQQAPERKFNIHLHHVDLIEELG
;
A
#
# COMPACT_ATOMS: atom_id res chain seq x y z
N MET A 1 -4.55 -3.93 -30.55
CA MET A 1 -4.93 -3.52 -29.18
C MET A 1 -3.93 -2.49 -28.69
N ASN A 2 -4.40 -1.40 -28.08
CA ASN A 2 -3.58 -0.22 -27.75
C ASN A 2 -2.38 -0.58 -26.87
N LYS A 3 -1.24 0.05 -27.18
CA LYS A 3 0.05 -0.06 -26.47
C LYS A 3 0.13 0.89 -25.27
N GLU A 4 -1.02 1.32 -24.77
CA GLU A 4 -1.16 2.42 -23.81
C GLU A 4 -1.81 1.94 -22.51
N TRP A 5 -1.49 2.63 -21.41
CA TRP A 5 -2.15 2.39 -20.12
C TRP A 5 -3.63 2.74 -20.17
N LEU A 6 -3.96 3.82 -20.87
CA LEU A 6 -5.31 4.39 -20.87
C LEU A 6 -6.08 4.00 -22.12
N LEU A 7 -7.39 3.83 -21.96
CA LEU A 7 -8.29 3.78 -23.09
C LEU A 7 -8.39 5.18 -23.72
N PRO A 8 -8.61 5.29 -25.03
CA PRO A 8 -8.80 6.59 -25.69
C PRO A 8 -9.93 7.37 -25.01
N SER A 9 -9.72 8.66 -24.78
CA SER A 9 -10.76 9.53 -24.24
C SER A 9 -12.02 9.45 -25.11
N ALA A 10 -13.19 9.36 -24.46
CA ALA A 10 -14.47 9.45 -25.15
C ALA A 10 -14.73 10.86 -25.73
N TYR A 11 -13.97 11.86 -25.28
CA TYR A 11 -14.09 13.25 -25.71
C TYR A 11 -12.73 13.79 -26.16
N VAL A 12 -12.66 14.25 -27.41
CA VAL A 12 -11.52 15.00 -27.93
C VAL A 12 -11.75 16.48 -27.64
N SER A 13 -10.92 17.05 -26.78
CA SER A 13 -11.01 18.49 -26.45
C SER A 13 -10.65 19.37 -27.65
N SER A 14 -11.10 20.63 -27.65
CA SER A 14 -10.68 21.62 -28.67
C SER A 14 -9.16 21.76 -28.69
N THR A 15 -8.55 21.87 -27.51
CA THR A 15 -7.10 21.95 -27.34
C THR A 15 -6.35 20.76 -27.94
N GLU A 16 -6.92 19.56 -27.88
CA GLU A 16 -6.34 18.36 -28.49
C GLU A 16 -6.43 18.40 -30.02
N LYS A 17 -7.50 18.97 -30.59
CA LYS A 17 -7.58 19.21 -32.04
C LYS A 17 -6.54 20.23 -32.48
N ASP A 18 -6.41 21.32 -31.76
CA ASP A 18 -5.45 22.39 -32.05
C ASP A 18 -4.01 21.85 -31.96
N TYR A 19 -3.71 21.05 -30.92
CA TYR A 19 -2.43 20.36 -30.79
C TYR A 19 -2.14 19.42 -31.97
N ASN A 20 -3.12 18.61 -32.40
CA ASN A 20 -2.95 17.73 -33.55
C ASN A 20 -2.75 18.49 -34.88
N SER A 21 -3.41 19.64 -35.05
CA SER A 21 -3.18 20.52 -36.21
C SER A 21 -1.74 21.06 -36.22
N ALA A 22 -1.29 21.58 -35.06
CA ALA A 22 0.09 22.05 -34.85
C ALA A 22 1.14 20.96 -35.15
N LEU A 23 0.90 19.71 -34.73
CA LEU A 23 1.77 18.57 -35.07
C LEU A 23 1.87 18.34 -36.59
N GLY A 24 0.73 18.41 -37.30
CA GLY A 24 0.68 18.26 -38.75
C GLY A 24 1.52 19.32 -39.47
N LEU A 25 1.44 20.57 -39.02
CA LEU A 25 2.24 21.68 -39.56
C LEU A 25 3.73 21.47 -39.33
N ILE A 26 4.15 21.14 -38.09
CA ILE A 26 5.57 20.87 -37.77
C ILE A 26 6.14 19.80 -38.70
N ASN A 27 5.41 18.70 -38.92
CA ASN A 27 5.83 17.63 -39.82
C ASN A 27 5.99 18.10 -41.28
N ASN A 28 5.06 18.93 -41.78
CA ASN A 28 5.10 19.42 -43.15
C ASN A 28 6.31 20.33 -43.40
N TYR A 29 6.61 21.24 -42.47
CA TYR A 29 7.79 22.10 -42.58
C TYR A 29 9.08 21.30 -42.43
N ALA A 30 9.16 20.37 -41.47
CA ALA A 30 10.35 19.54 -41.27
C ALA A 30 10.65 18.65 -42.50
N ALA A 31 9.63 18.17 -43.19
CA ALA A 31 9.77 17.40 -44.44
C ALA A 31 10.16 18.25 -45.66
N GLY A 32 10.24 19.58 -45.52
CA GLY A 32 10.51 20.49 -46.63
C GLY A 32 9.34 20.67 -47.61
N ASN A 33 8.12 20.29 -47.21
CA ASN A 33 6.92 20.48 -48.04
C ASN A 33 6.50 21.95 -48.09
N ILE A 34 6.90 22.74 -47.08
CA ILE A 34 6.62 24.17 -46.94
C ILE A 34 7.90 24.85 -46.46
N GLU A 35 8.26 25.99 -47.06
CA GLU A 35 9.43 26.77 -46.66
C GLU A 35 9.08 27.81 -45.58
N TYR A 36 9.97 27.99 -44.61
CA TYR A 36 9.84 29.05 -43.61
C TYR A 36 10.09 30.43 -44.24
N PRO A 37 9.42 31.49 -43.75
CA PRO A 37 9.70 32.85 -44.21
C PRO A 37 11.19 33.22 -44.02
N PRO A 38 11.91 33.65 -45.07
CA PRO A 38 13.35 33.93 -44.96
C PRO A 38 13.69 35.02 -43.93
N GLN A 39 12.84 36.03 -43.79
CA GLN A 39 13.01 37.11 -42.82
C GLN A 39 12.87 36.60 -41.37
N LEU A 40 11.98 35.63 -41.13
CA LEU A 40 11.83 34.98 -39.83
C LEU A 40 13.10 34.21 -39.45
N ILE A 41 13.64 33.41 -40.38
CA ILE A 41 14.88 32.66 -40.18
C ILE A 41 16.05 33.61 -39.84
N ALA A 42 16.23 34.68 -40.60
CA ALA A 42 17.29 35.66 -40.36
C ALA A 42 17.18 36.33 -38.97
N LEU A 43 15.95 36.64 -38.51
CA LEU A 43 15.73 37.20 -37.18
C LEU A 43 16.07 36.21 -36.06
N ILE A 44 15.71 34.94 -36.23
CA ILE A 44 16.02 33.86 -35.27
C ILE A 44 17.53 33.62 -35.22
N GLU A 45 18.21 33.57 -36.37
CA GLU A 45 19.67 33.45 -36.45
C GLU A 45 20.39 34.58 -35.71
N ASN A 46 19.96 35.83 -35.93
CA ASN A 46 20.50 36.99 -35.23
C ASN A 46 20.32 36.90 -33.71
N TYR A 47 19.16 36.41 -33.25
CA TYR A 47 18.92 36.21 -31.82
C TYR A 47 19.83 35.13 -31.23
N PHE A 48 20.03 34.00 -31.91
CA PHE A 48 20.95 32.96 -31.43
C PHE A 48 22.40 33.43 -31.41
N PHE A 49 22.80 34.31 -32.33
CA PHE A 49 24.15 34.89 -32.36
C PHE A 49 24.37 35.93 -31.24
N ALA A 50 23.38 36.77 -30.96
CA ALA A 50 23.43 37.80 -29.92
C ALA A 50 22.12 37.83 -29.11
N PRO A 51 21.96 36.96 -28.09
CA PRO A 51 20.73 36.86 -27.33
C PRO A 51 20.36 38.16 -26.62
N GLY A 52 19.23 38.74 -26.99
CA GLY A 52 18.60 39.88 -26.31
C GLY A 52 17.47 39.45 -25.38
N ASP A 53 16.54 40.37 -25.09
CA ASP A 53 15.32 40.05 -24.34
C ASP A 53 14.43 39.06 -25.12
N ALA A 54 14.27 37.85 -24.57
CA ALA A 54 13.56 36.74 -25.23
C ALA A 54 12.09 37.06 -25.51
N LYS A 55 11.43 37.78 -24.60
CA LYS A 55 10.02 38.20 -24.77
C LYS A 55 9.85 39.17 -25.94
N THR A 56 10.76 40.12 -26.08
CA THR A 56 10.78 41.08 -27.20
C THR A 56 11.12 40.38 -28.52
N ALA A 57 12.07 39.45 -28.50
CA ALA A 57 12.43 38.65 -29.67
C ALA A 57 11.23 37.85 -30.20
N LEU A 58 10.50 37.14 -29.33
CA LEU A 58 9.30 36.39 -29.72
C LEU A 58 8.23 37.28 -30.37
N LYS A 59 7.99 38.48 -29.84
CA LYS A 59 7.05 39.43 -30.46
C LYS A 59 7.49 39.84 -31.86
N ASN A 60 8.79 40.05 -32.07
CA ASN A 60 9.33 40.40 -33.39
C ASN A 60 9.23 39.22 -34.36
N PHE A 61 9.41 37.99 -33.89
CA PHE A 61 9.21 36.79 -34.70
C PHE A 61 7.74 36.61 -35.09
N ALA A 62 6.82 36.78 -34.14
CA ALA A 62 5.38 36.67 -34.38
C ALA A 62 4.89 37.67 -35.43
N LYS A 63 5.43 38.91 -35.44
CA LYS A 63 5.13 39.92 -36.47
C LYS A 63 5.50 39.53 -37.89
N GLN A 64 6.36 38.52 -38.09
CA GLN A 64 6.69 38.00 -39.43
C GLN A 64 5.68 36.96 -39.93
N LEU A 65 4.77 36.50 -39.07
CA LEU A 65 3.77 35.48 -39.37
C LEU A 65 2.37 36.07 -39.64
N SER A 66 2.14 37.37 -39.39
CA SER A 66 0.88 38.05 -39.69
C SER A 66 1.10 39.47 -40.22
N ASP A 67 0.20 39.91 -41.09
CA ASP A 67 0.09 41.29 -41.59
C ASP A 67 -0.64 42.24 -40.61
N THR A 68 -1.17 41.72 -39.49
CA THR A 68 -1.85 42.52 -38.45
C THR A 68 -0.88 42.96 -37.34
N ASP A 69 -1.03 44.20 -36.85
CA ASP A 69 -0.14 44.80 -35.82
C ASP A 69 -0.26 44.17 -34.42
N GLU A 70 -1.25 43.29 -34.20
CA GLU A 70 -1.56 42.68 -32.90
C GLU A 70 -0.81 41.36 -32.71
N ALA A 71 0.48 41.46 -32.36
CA ALA A 71 1.33 40.31 -32.02
C ALA A 71 0.83 39.49 -30.80
N SER A 72 -0.19 39.96 -30.06
CA SER A 72 -0.83 39.21 -28.96
C SER A 72 -1.61 38.01 -29.47
N ASP A 73 -2.34 38.16 -30.57
CA ASP A 73 -3.30 37.17 -31.04
C ASP A 73 -2.58 35.94 -31.64
N ILE A 74 -1.40 36.17 -32.21
CA ILE A 74 -0.52 35.12 -32.77
C ILE A 74 0.14 34.31 -31.65
N LEU A 75 0.40 34.92 -30.49
CA LEU A 75 1.02 34.24 -29.34
C LEU A 75 0.04 33.37 -28.56
N ASP A 76 -1.25 33.38 -28.94
CA ASP A 76 -2.30 32.50 -28.43
C ASP A 76 -2.81 31.49 -29.50
N ASP A 77 -2.40 31.62 -30.77
CA ASP A 77 -2.76 30.71 -31.86
C ASP A 77 -1.80 29.51 -31.97
N ALA A 78 -2.36 28.30 -31.91
CA ALA A 78 -1.59 27.05 -31.90
C ALA A 78 -0.85 26.81 -33.22
N GLU A 79 -1.46 27.16 -34.36
CA GLU A 79 -0.89 26.91 -35.69
C GLU A 79 0.30 27.83 -35.97
N SER A 80 0.13 29.13 -35.71
CA SER A 80 1.20 30.12 -35.85
C SER A 80 2.40 29.81 -34.94
N LEU A 81 2.14 29.39 -33.69
CA LEU A 81 3.19 28.99 -32.76
C LEU A 81 3.87 27.67 -33.16
N ALA A 82 3.17 26.78 -33.86
CA ALA A 82 3.78 25.57 -34.43
C ALA A 82 4.79 25.92 -35.53
N VAL A 83 4.44 26.86 -36.43
CA VAL A 83 5.35 27.37 -37.46
C VAL A 83 6.56 28.05 -36.83
N LEU A 84 6.32 28.92 -35.84
CA LEU A 84 7.38 29.62 -35.13
C LEU A 84 8.32 28.63 -34.40
N CYS A 85 7.75 27.64 -33.72
CA CYS A 85 8.50 26.60 -33.03
C CYS A 85 9.38 25.80 -34.01
N GLY A 86 8.79 25.37 -35.13
CA GLY A 86 9.52 24.67 -36.20
C GLY A 86 10.69 25.50 -36.74
N ALA A 87 10.49 26.79 -37.00
CA ALA A 87 11.53 27.69 -37.48
C ALA A 87 12.66 27.87 -36.45
N ILE A 88 12.33 28.06 -35.17
CA ILE A 88 13.30 28.18 -34.07
C ILE A 88 14.16 26.92 -33.99
N ILE A 89 13.53 25.74 -34.01
CA ILE A 89 14.23 24.46 -33.93
C ILE A 89 15.06 24.20 -35.19
N SER A 90 14.57 24.60 -36.38
CA SER A 90 15.33 24.51 -37.62
C SER A 90 16.64 25.29 -37.53
N VAL A 91 16.60 26.54 -37.05
CA VAL A 91 17.82 27.35 -36.87
C VAL A 91 18.72 26.78 -35.77
N TRP A 92 18.15 26.29 -34.68
CA TRP A 92 18.91 25.66 -33.59
C TRP A 92 19.66 24.39 -34.05
N SER A 93 19.08 23.64 -34.98
CA SER A 93 19.69 22.42 -35.53
C SER A 93 20.85 22.67 -36.51
N SER A 94 21.03 23.90 -36.98
CA SER A 94 21.96 24.19 -38.08
C SER A 94 23.43 24.00 -37.69
N LYS A 95 23.89 24.70 -36.64
CA LYS A 95 25.25 24.69 -36.08
C LYS A 95 25.21 25.16 -34.62
N GLU A 96 26.23 24.80 -33.83
CA GLU A 96 26.41 25.30 -32.45
C GLU A 96 25.21 24.99 -31.54
N THR A 97 24.56 23.84 -31.75
CA THR A 97 23.35 23.42 -31.05
C THR A 97 23.52 23.45 -29.53
N GLU A 98 24.68 23.05 -29.02
CA GLU A 98 24.99 23.06 -27.58
C GLU A 98 25.06 24.50 -27.03
N ASP A 99 25.83 25.38 -27.70
CA ASP A 99 26.03 26.76 -27.28
C ASP A 99 24.74 27.59 -27.34
N ARG A 100 23.83 27.24 -28.25
CA ARG A 100 22.55 27.91 -28.47
C ARG A 100 21.44 27.45 -27.51
N LEU A 101 21.64 26.36 -26.76
CA LEU A 101 20.62 25.80 -25.87
C LEU A 101 20.10 26.82 -24.82
N PRO A 102 20.93 27.62 -24.13
CA PRO A 102 20.43 28.61 -23.17
C PRO A 102 19.49 29.64 -23.80
N ALA A 103 19.80 30.09 -25.02
CA ALA A 103 18.97 31.03 -25.76
C ALA A 103 17.63 30.40 -26.19
N LEU A 104 17.66 29.13 -26.62
CA LEU A 104 16.43 28.37 -26.91
C LEU A 104 15.54 28.27 -25.67
N LEU A 105 16.11 27.84 -24.53
CA LEU A 105 15.38 27.68 -23.28
C LEU A 105 14.80 29.00 -22.77
N ALA A 106 15.46 30.13 -23.02
CA ALA A 106 14.94 31.45 -22.70
C ALA A 106 13.71 31.82 -23.55
N LEU A 107 13.71 31.49 -24.85
CA LEU A 107 12.57 31.74 -25.74
C LEU A 107 11.34 30.91 -25.32
N ILE A 108 11.49 29.58 -25.20
CA ILE A 108 10.34 28.68 -25.01
C ILE A 108 9.56 28.96 -23.71
N ARG A 109 10.22 29.46 -22.65
CA ARG A 109 9.60 29.76 -21.35
C ARG A 109 8.56 30.90 -21.39
N HIS A 110 8.51 31.66 -22.48
CA HIS A 110 7.59 32.78 -22.63
C HIS A 110 6.29 32.43 -23.36
N SER A 111 6.10 31.17 -23.77
CA SER A 111 4.84 30.69 -24.35
C SER A 111 4.57 29.24 -23.97
N TRP A 112 3.36 28.97 -23.48
CA TRP A 112 2.93 27.62 -23.13
C TRP A 112 2.99 26.67 -24.33
N TRP A 113 2.52 27.11 -25.51
CA TRP A 113 2.58 26.31 -26.74
C TRP A 113 4.02 26.00 -27.16
N LEU A 114 4.94 26.98 -27.09
CA LEU A 114 6.35 26.73 -27.41
C LEU A 114 6.97 25.72 -26.44
N GLU A 115 6.67 25.83 -25.15
CA GLU A 115 7.13 24.87 -24.14
C GLU A 115 6.63 23.43 -24.41
N GLN A 116 5.41 23.26 -24.94
CA GLN A 116 4.84 21.95 -25.25
C GLN A 116 5.23 21.39 -26.64
N LEU A 117 5.51 22.27 -27.61
CA LEU A 117 5.76 21.89 -29.00
C LEU A 117 7.26 21.69 -29.31
N TRP A 118 8.17 22.37 -28.59
CA TRP A 118 9.60 22.27 -28.89
C TRP A 118 10.18 20.86 -28.83
N PRO A 119 9.77 19.94 -27.91
CA PRO A 119 10.31 18.59 -27.90
C PRO A 119 9.86 17.82 -29.15
N VAL A 120 8.64 18.09 -29.63
CA VAL A 120 8.08 17.47 -30.84
C VAL A 120 8.83 17.93 -32.08
N ALA A 121 8.97 19.25 -32.25
CA ALA A 121 9.69 19.82 -33.38
C ALA A 121 11.14 19.32 -33.41
N THR A 122 11.78 19.27 -32.24
CA THR A 122 13.13 18.72 -32.08
C THR A 122 13.20 17.25 -32.47
N ALA A 123 12.30 16.40 -31.95
CA ALA A 123 12.29 14.98 -32.27
C ALA A 123 12.04 14.73 -33.77
N THR A 124 11.14 15.51 -34.37
CA THR A 124 10.80 15.43 -35.80
C THR A 124 12.02 15.74 -36.67
N LEU A 125 12.72 16.83 -36.37
CA LEU A 125 13.89 17.24 -37.13
C LEU A 125 15.11 16.34 -36.87
N ALA A 126 15.30 15.88 -35.63
CA ALA A 126 16.34 14.92 -35.26
C ALA A 126 16.21 13.58 -36.01
N ARG A 127 14.99 13.11 -36.30
CA ARG A 127 14.78 11.91 -37.14
C ARG A 127 15.29 12.08 -38.57
N LEU A 128 15.41 13.32 -39.06
CA LEU A 128 15.89 13.63 -40.41
C LEU A 128 17.39 13.97 -40.44
N ASN A 129 17.98 14.32 -39.29
CA ASN A 129 19.39 14.72 -39.17
C ASN A 129 20.07 13.98 -38.02
N GLU A 130 20.87 12.97 -38.36
CA GLU A 130 21.54 12.09 -37.38
C GLU A 130 22.59 12.84 -36.53
N SER A 131 23.27 13.85 -37.10
CA SER A 131 24.21 14.68 -36.35
C SER A 131 23.48 15.45 -35.26
N PHE A 132 22.36 16.11 -35.61
CA PHE A 132 21.55 16.84 -34.65
C PHE A 132 20.93 15.90 -33.60
N ARG A 133 20.46 14.72 -34.02
CA ARG A 133 19.96 13.67 -33.11
C ARG A 133 20.99 13.29 -32.06
N SER A 134 22.22 12.98 -32.47
CA SER A 134 23.29 12.60 -31.55
C SER A 134 23.57 13.72 -30.53
N THR A 135 23.58 14.98 -30.96
CA THR A 135 23.76 16.13 -30.07
C THR A 135 22.60 16.29 -29.08
N VAL A 136 21.35 16.21 -29.54
CA VAL A 136 20.16 16.31 -28.68
C VAL A 136 20.11 15.19 -27.64
N VAL A 137 20.40 13.95 -28.05
CA VAL A 137 20.45 12.79 -27.14
C VAL A 137 21.54 12.99 -26.07
N THR A 138 22.69 13.54 -26.45
CA THR A 138 23.79 13.86 -25.53
C THR A 138 23.39 14.96 -24.53
N LEU A 139 22.76 16.04 -25.02
CA LEU A 139 22.27 17.13 -24.17
C LEU A 139 21.20 16.65 -23.17
N ALA A 140 20.30 15.79 -23.63
CA ALA A 140 19.27 15.20 -22.76
C ALA A 140 19.89 14.32 -21.67
N ALA A 141 20.88 13.49 -22.00
CA ALA A 141 21.59 12.69 -21.02
C ALA A 141 22.34 13.56 -19.99
N GLN A 142 23.01 14.63 -20.45
CA GLN A 142 23.71 15.58 -19.59
C GLN A 142 22.75 16.35 -18.67
N HIS A 143 21.53 16.63 -19.13
CA HIS A 143 20.51 17.29 -18.30
C HIS A 143 20.20 16.47 -17.04
N PHE A 144 20.04 15.15 -17.14
CA PHE A 144 19.78 14.30 -15.97
C PHE A 144 20.95 14.29 -14.98
N ILE A 145 22.19 14.25 -15.47
CA ILE A 145 23.40 14.33 -14.63
C ILE A 145 23.41 15.67 -13.87
N ASN A 146 23.17 16.77 -14.57
CA ASN A 146 23.16 18.10 -13.96
C ASN A 146 22.02 18.27 -12.95
N ALA A 147 20.83 17.74 -13.26
CA ALA A 147 19.67 17.75 -12.37
C ALA A 147 19.93 16.97 -11.08
N GLU A 148 20.61 15.82 -11.17
CA GLU A 148 20.99 15.02 -10.01
C GLU A 148 22.01 15.75 -9.13
N VAL A 149 23.08 16.30 -9.72
CA VAL A 149 24.08 17.10 -8.98
C VAL A 149 23.42 18.25 -8.24
N LYS A 150 22.49 18.95 -8.91
CA LYS A 150 21.75 20.06 -8.31
C LYS A 150 20.88 19.60 -7.15
N LEU A 151 20.06 18.56 -7.34
CA LEU A 151 19.18 18.03 -6.30
C LEU A 151 19.98 17.56 -5.07
N ASN A 152 21.11 16.89 -5.28
CA ASN A 152 21.97 16.45 -4.19
C ASN A 152 22.64 17.62 -3.45
N SER A 153 22.82 18.77 -4.11
CA SER A 153 23.31 20.00 -3.46
C SER A 153 22.24 20.74 -2.66
N GLU A 154 20.99 20.73 -3.12
CA GLU A 154 19.84 21.37 -2.45
C GLU A 154 19.33 20.51 -1.28
N HIS A 155 19.41 19.19 -1.43
CA HIS A 155 18.92 18.19 -0.50
C HIS A 155 19.97 17.08 -0.32
N PRO A 156 21.07 17.36 0.40
CA PRO A 156 22.08 16.35 0.66
C PRO A 156 21.44 15.16 1.40
N GLU A 157 21.70 13.95 0.90
CA GLU A 157 21.31 12.73 1.61
C GLU A 157 22.01 12.71 2.96
N ASP A 158 21.26 12.37 4.01
CA ASP A 158 21.85 12.14 5.33
C ASP A 158 22.43 10.73 5.33
N PRO A 159 23.76 10.55 5.44
CA PRO A 159 24.36 9.23 5.46
C PRO A 159 23.89 8.38 6.65
N ALA A 160 23.34 9.01 7.69
CA ALA A 160 22.75 8.32 8.83
C ALA A 160 21.32 7.82 8.58
N ASP A 161 20.66 8.25 7.51
CA ASP A 161 19.27 7.93 7.14
C ASP A 161 19.14 7.69 5.63
N PRO A 162 19.71 6.60 5.10
CA PRO A 162 19.61 6.26 3.67
C PRO A 162 18.19 5.84 3.29
N PHE A 163 17.82 6.04 2.03
CA PHE A 163 16.53 5.60 1.50
C PHE A 163 16.35 4.09 1.65
N THR A 164 15.23 3.68 2.25
CA THR A 164 14.85 2.28 2.34
C THR A 164 14.00 1.85 1.15
N LEU A 165 13.95 0.55 0.89
CA LEU A 165 13.04 -0.03 -0.11
C LEU A 165 11.57 0.31 0.19
N GLY A 166 11.22 0.40 1.48
CA GLY A 166 9.91 0.83 1.95
C GLY A 166 9.58 2.27 1.55
N ASP A 167 10.55 3.19 1.59
CA ASP A 167 10.37 4.58 1.16
C ASP A 167 10.11 4.66 -0.34
N ILE A 168 10.87 3.89 -1.12
CA ILE A 168 10.69 3.81 -2.57
C ILE A 168 9.25 3.39 -2.89
N TRP A 169 8.78 2.25 -2.35
CA TRP A 169 7.43 1.75 -2.66
C TRP A 169 6.30 2.62 -2.09
N SER A 170 6.51 3.27 -0.95
CA SER A 170 5.49 4.14 -0.33
C SER A 170 5.37 5.49 -1.05
N GLY A 171 6.42 5.94 -1.75
CA GLY A 171 6.42 7.20 -2.48
C GLY A 171 6.37 8.44 -1.58
N HIS A 172 6.80 8.36 -0.32
CA HIS A 172 6.76 9.46 0.64
C HIS A 172 8.16 9.95 1.09
N ILE A 173 8.29 11.27 1.23
CA ILE A 173 8.92 12.07 2.33
C ILE A 173 9.79 13.27 1.87
N ARG A 174 10.37 13.31 0.66
CA ARG A 174 11.27 14.44 0.26
C ARG A 174 10.97 15.09 -1.09
N GLU A 175 9.74 15.00 -1.56
CA GLU A 175 9.32 15.60 -2.84
C GLU A 175 9.10 17.11 -2.70
N SER A 176 10.21 17.86 -2.67
CA SER A 176 10.21 19.28 -3.01
C SER A 176 9.63 19.44 -4.42
N ARG A 177 8.55 20.20 -4.57
CA ARG A 177 7.98 20.60 -5.86
C ARG A 177 8.86 21.67 -6.54
N SER A 178 10.18 21.46 -6.63
CA SER A 178 11.02 22.34 -7.42
C SER A 178 10.73 22.11 -8.91
N ASN A 179 10.26 23.18 -9.56
CA ASN A 179 9.53 23.21 -10.83
C ASN A 179 10.43 23.08 -12.07
N GLU A 180 11.50 22.29 -12.01
CA GLU A 180 12.36 22.03 -13.17
C GLU A 180 11.85 20.79 -13.90
N SER A 181 10.84 20.98 -14.75
CA SER A 181 10.15 19.94 -15.52
C SER A 181 11.10 19.26 -16.52
N SER A 182 11.82 18.25 -16.06
CA SER A 182 12.68 17.37 -16.88
C SER A 182 11.90 16.55 -17.93
N TRP A 183 10.57 16.63 -17.93
CA TRP A 183 9.68 15.86 -18.82
C TRP A 183 9.95 16.08 -20.31
N SER A 184 10.29 17.31 -20.73
CA SER A 184 10.64 17.55 -22.13
C SER A 184 11.86 16.73 -22.59
N TRP A 185 12.84 16.55 -21.71
CA TRP A 185 14.01 15.73 -21.98
C TRP A 185 13.70 14.24 -21.92
N VAL A 186 12.81 13.81 -21.01
CA VAL A 186 12.29 12.44 -20.99
C VAL A 186 11.60 12.11 -22.30
N ARG A 187 10.75 13.02 -22.81
CA ARG A 187 10.08 12.90 -24.11
C ARG A 187 11.07 12.69 -25.25
N LEU A 188 12.08 13.56 -25.33
CA LEU A 188 13.09 13.48 -26.39
C LEU A 188 13.82 12.14 -26.37
N LEU A 189 14.27 11.67 -25.20
CA LEU A 189 14.94 10.37 -25.12
C LEU A 189 13.96 9.22 -25.40
N ALA A 190 12.74 9.24 -24.86
CA ALA A 190 11.75 8.20 -25.14
C ALA A 190 11.42 8.06 -26.63
N GLU A 191 11.41 9.18 -27.37
CA GLU A 191 11.11 9.22 -28.80
C GLU A 191 12.31 8.97 -29.72
N LEU A 192 13.52 9.38 -29.31
CA LEU A 192 14.73 9.33 -30.15
C LEU A 192 15.66 8.17 -29.80
N ASP A 193 15.78 7.83 -28.52
CA ASP A 193 16.71 6.82 -28.03
C ASP A 193 16.31 6.29 -26.63
N ALA A 194 15.41 5.31 -26.61
CA ALA A 194 14.98 4.66 -25.37
C ALA A 194 16.12 3.88 -24.66
N GLU A 195 17.19 3.52 -25.38
CA GLU A 195 18.38 2.93 -24.80
C GLU A 195 19.12 3.93 -23.95
N GLN A 196 19.30 5.14 -24.49
CA GLN A 196 19.91 6.24 -23.75
C GLN A 196 19.04 6.66 -22.56
N LEU A 197 17.70 6.66 -22.69
CA LEU A 197 16.80 6.89 -21.54
C LEU A 197 17.08 5.89 -20.42
N LEU A 198 17.12 4.58 -20.74
CA LEU A 198 17.41 3.54 -19.77
C LEU A 198 18.80 3.73 -19.14
N ALA A 199 19.81 4.04 -19.95
CA ALA A 199 21.17 4.27 -19.47
C ALA A 199 21.24 5.46 -18.51
N SER A 200 20.57 6.58 -18.84
CA SER A 200 20.48 7.75 -17.97
C SER A 200 19.73 7.42 -16.67
N MET A 201 18.59 6.72 -16.74
CA MET A 201 17.85 6.32 -15.54
C MET A 201 18.62 5.36 -14.63
N LYS A 202 19.49 4.51 -15.19
CA LYS A 202 20.38 3.62 -14.42
C LYS A 202 21.46 4.38 -13.63
N LEU A 203 21.79 5.61 -14.02
CA LEU A 203 22.78 6.42 -13.32
C LEU A 203 22.16 7.22 -12.17
N ILE A 204 20.85 7.47 -12.22
CA ILE A 204 20.12 8.17 -11.16
C ILE A 204 20.19 7.36 -9.87
N ARG A 205 20.66 7.99 -8.81
CA ARG A 205 20.69 7.49 -7.42
C ARG A 205 19.68 8.20 -6.53
N ASN A 206 19.27 9.42 -6.90
CA ASN A 206 18.26 10.17 -6.16
C ASN A 206 16.82 9.69 -6.51
N PRO A 207 16.06 9.10 -5.58
CA PRO A 207 14.70 8.62 -5.84
C PRO A 207 13.71 9.71 -6.26
N VAL A 208 13.94 10.97 -5.85
CA VAL A 208 13.08 12.11 -6.23
C VAL A 208 13.19 12.39 -7.73
N LEU A 209 14.41 12.40 -8.28
CA LEU A 209 14.61 12.61 -9.71
C LEU A 209 14.02 11.46 -10.53
N LEU A 210 14.21 10.23 -10.06
CA LEU A 210 13.68 9.04 -10.71
C LEU A 210 12.14 9.03 -10.72
N ASN A 211 11.50 9.40 -9.60
CA ASN A 211 10.04 9.55 -9.54
C ASN A 211 9.53 10.60 -10.53
N ARG A 212 10.19 11.77 -10.63
CA ARG A 212 9.80 12.80 -11.60
C ARG A 212 9.87 12.32 -13.05
N VAL A 213 10.87 11.50 -13.39
CA VAL A 213 10.96 10.87 -14.72
C VAL A 213 9.77 9.93 -14.95
N LEU A 214 9.44 9.10 -13.97
CA LEU A 214 8.32 8.16 -14.05
C LEU A 214 6.94 8.84 -14.06
N GLU A 215 6.82 10.03 -13.47
CA GLU A 215 5.61 10.86 -13.51
C GLU A 215 5.39 11.59 -14.85
N SER A 216 6.36 11.52 -15.76
CA SER A 216 6.24 12.19 -17.06
C SER A 216 5.07 11.63 -17.90
N PRO A 217 4.48 12.45 -18.78
CA PRO A 217 3.40 12.02 -19.68
C PRO A 217 3.73 10.76 -20.49
N GLU A 218 5.00 10.55 -20.82
CA GLU A 218 5.52 9.43 -21.59
C GLU A 218 5.27 8.11 -20.85
N PHE A 219 5.62 8.04 -19.56
CA PHE A 219 5.40 6.86 -18.72
C PHE A 219 3.95 6.70 -18.29
N TYR A 220 3.20 7.81 -18.21
CA TYR A 220 1.77 7.80 -17.91
C TYR A 220 0.92 7.22 -19.05
N ARG A 221 1.32 7.46 -20.31
CA ARG A 221 0.56 7.00 -21.49
C ARG A 221 1.09 5.67 -22.03
N ASN A 222 2.40 5.46 -22.06
CA ASN A 222 3.03 4.39 -22.82
C ASN A 222 3.34 3.15 -21.96
N TYR A 223 2.46 2.15 -22.03
CA TYR A 223 2.70 0.86 -21.36
C TYR A 223 3.94 0.15 -21.92
N VAL A 224 4.16 0.23 -23.23
CA VAL A 224 5.27 -0.48 -23.89
C VAL A 224 6.63 0.09 -23.48
N LEU A 225 6.73 1.40 -23.26
CA LEU A 225 7.94 2.00 -22.71
C LEU A 225 8.23 1.45 -21.31
N TRP A 226 7.23 1.43 -20.44
CA TRP A 226 7.35 0.85 -19.10
C TRP A 226 7.72 -0.64 -19.15
N GLU A 227 7.07 -1.44 -20.00
CA GLU A 227 7.32 -2.88 -20.18
C GLU A 227 8.77 -3.12 -20.63
N CYS A 228 9.22 -2.38 -21.65
CA CYS A 228 10.58 -2.47 -22.18
C CYS A 228 11.63 -2.14 -21.10
N LEU A 229 11.46 -1.02 -20.39
CA LEU A 229 12.41 -0.61 -19.37
C LEU A 229 12.39 -1.55 -18.16
N THR A 230 11.22 -2.06 -17.78
CA THR A 230 11.08 -3.05 -16.69
C THR A 230 11.76 -4.36 -17.03
N LEU A 231 11.70 -4.85 -18.26
CA LEU A 231 12.40 -6.09 -18.66
C LEU A 231 13.92 -5.91 -18.71
N ARG A 232 14.40 -4.69 -18.99
CA ARG A 232 15.81 -4.40 -19.28
C ARG A 232 16.56 -3.73 -18.13
N ALA A 233 15.85 -3.32 -17.08
CA ALA A 233 16.43 -2.92 -15.81
C ALA A 233 17.25 -4.08 -15.23
N ALA A 234 18.38 -3.76 -14.59
CA ALA A 234 19.22 -4.76 -13.96
C ALA A 234 18.44 -5.52 -12.87
N PRO A 235 18.80 -6.78 -12.56
CA PRO A 235 18.24 -7.47 -11.41
C PRO A 235 18.50 -6.69 -10.11
N SER A 236 17.46 -6.54 -9.28
CA SER A 236 17.57 -5.86 -7.98
C SER A 236 17.37 -6.79 -6.80
N PHE A 237 16.89 -8.01 -7.04
CA PHE A 237 16.53 -8.95 -5.99
C PHE A 237 17.18 -10.32 -6.16
N GLY A 238 17.67 -10.90 -5.07
CA GLY A 238 18.03 -12.32 -5.01
C GLY A 238 16.80 -13.21 -4.84
N ASP A 239 16.92 -14.51 -5.14
CA ASP A 239 15.82 -15.48 -5.00
C ASP A 239 15.33 -15.66 -3.55
N ASP A 240 16.15 -15.28 -2.58
CA ASP A 240 15.83 -15.22 -1.14
C ASP A 240 15.19 -13.89 -0.73
N GLY A 241 15.08 -12.92 -1.65
CA GLY A 241 14.55 -11.60 -1.38
C GLY A 241 15.61 -10.56 -0.95
N THR A 242 16.90 -10.89 -0.93
CA THR A 242 17.94 -9.85 -0.74
C THR A 242 17.78 -8.71 -1.74
N TRP A 243 17.93 -7.46 -1.29
CA TRP A 243 17.90 -6.28 -2.15
C TRP A 243 19.30 -5.69 -2.26
N ASN A 244 19.77 -5.49 -3.50
CA ASN A 244 21.14 -5.03 -3.75
C ASN A 244 21.33 -3.50 -3.70
N GLY A 245 20.31 -2.74 -3.27
CA GLY A 245 20.35 -1.28 -3.21
C GLY A 245 19.95 -0.56 -4.50
N GLU A 246 19.71 -1.28 -5.61
CA GLU A 246 19.28 -0.66 -6.87
C GLU A 246 17.85 -0.10 -6.76
N ILE A 247 17.65 1.14 -7.20
CA ILE A 247 16.37 1.87 -7.03
C ILE A 247 15.48 1.88 -8.28
N LEU A 248 16.05 1.61 -9.46
CA LEU A 248 15.33 1.74 -10.74
C LEU A 248 14.17 0.75 -10.86
N LEU A 249 14.46 -0.54 -10.69
CA LEU A 249 13.44 -1.59 -10.81
C LEU A 249 12.35 -1.46 -9.73
N PRO A 250 12.66 -1.28 -8.43
CA PRO A 250 11.62 -1.03 -7.42
C PRO A 250 10.71 0.15 -7.77
N SER A 251 11.27 1.24 -8.30
CA SER A 251 10.50 2.42 -8.72
C SER A 251 9.61 2.14 -9.94
N LEU A 252 10.09 1.37 -10.92
CA LEU A 252 9.30 0.92 -12.06
C LEU A 252 8.13 0.02 -11.62
N ILE A 253 8.37 -0.91 -10.70
CA ILE A 253 7.33 -1.79 -10.14
C ILE A 253 6.25 -0.95 -9.43
N ARG A 254 6.65 0.01 -8.60
CA ARG A 254 5.75 0.95 -7.95
C ARG A 254 4.91 1.72 -8.97
N HIS A 255 5.55 2.30 -9.99
CA HIS A 255 4.86 3.05 -11.05
C HIS A 255 3.82 2.17 -11.74
N GLY A 256 4.17 0.93 -12.11
CA GLY A 256 3.25 -0.02 -12.72
C GLY A 256 2.02 -0.31 -11.86
N LYS A 257 2.21 -0.49 -10.54
CA LYS A 257 1.10 -0.62 -9.58
C LYS A 257 0.23 0.63 -9.53
N SER A 258 0.84 1.80 -9.35
CA SER A 258 0.11 3.06 -9.25
C SER A 258 -0.71 3.32 -10.51
N MET A 259 -0.15 3.05 -11.69
CA MET A 259 -0.87 3.16 -12.95
C MET A 259 -2.04 2.17 -13.03
N LEU A 260 -1.84 0.91 -12.66
CA LEU A 260 -2.91 -0.09 -12.68
C LEU A 260 -4.09 0.30 -11.77
N LEU A 261 -3.79 0.75 -10.54
CA LEU A 261 -4.81 1.23 -9.60
C LEU A 261 -5.50 2.50 -10.13
N HIS A 262 -4.72 3.45 -10.67
CA HIS A 262 -5.27 4.68 -11.27
C HIS A 262 -6.24 4.37 -12.42
N VAL A 263 -5.92 3.38 -13.28
CA VAL A 263 -6.84 2.94 -14.34
C VAL A 263 -8.10 2.30 -13.74
N ALA A 264 -7.95 1.47 -12.72
CA ALA A 264 -9.08 0.78 -12.08
C ALA A 264 -10.08 1.71 -11.38
N ASP A 265 -9.62 2.88 -10.93
CA ASP A 265 -10.44 3.88 -10.23
C ASP A 265 -11.16 4.86 -11.16
N ARG A 266 -10.92 4.80 -12.49
CA ARG A 266 -11.58 5.70 -13.46
C ARG A 266 -13.07 5.44 -13.58
N GLN A 267 -13.82 6.51 -13.90
CA GLN A 267 -15.28 6.46 -14.12
C GLN A 267 -15.70 6.91 -15.52
N GLU A 268 -14.74 7.20 -16.40
CA GLU A 268 -14.99 7.78 -17.73
C GLU A 268 -15.55 6.77 -18.75
N HIS A 269 -15.37 5.47 -18.50
CA HIS A 269 -15.78 4.39 -19.40
C HIS A 269 -16.83 3.48 -18.75
N PRO A 270 -17.68 2.79 -19.56
CA PRO A 270 -18.54 1.72 -19.07
C PRO A 270 -17.77 0.68 -18.24
N LYS A 271 -18.38 0.23 -17.14
CA LYS A 271 -17.71 -0.61 -16.13
C LYS A 271 -17.17 -1.93 -16.70
N ASP A 272 -17.92 -2.55 -17.60
CA ASP A 272 -17.58 -3.79 -18.30
C ASP A 272 -16.33 -3.63 -19.20
N ILE A 273 -16.22 -2.51 -19.91
CA ILE A 273 -15.05 -2.20 -20.74
C ILE A 273 -13.84 -1.95 -19.85
N LEU A 274 -14.00 -1.16 -18.79
CA LEU A 274 -12.91 -0.85 -17.87
C LEU A 274 -12.42 -2.11 -17.13
N GLU A 275 -13.33 -2.96 -16.68
CA GLU A 275 -12.99 -4.23 -16.02
C GLU A 275 -12.20 -5.16 -16.94
N ALA A 276 -12.60 -5.30 -18.21
CA ALA A 276 -11.85 -6.09 -19.18
C ALA A 276 -10.45 -5.52 -19.44
N HIS A 277 -10.32 -4.20 -19.53
CA HIS A 277 -9.04 -3.51 -19.72
C HIS A 277 -8.10 -3.65 -18.52
N VAL A 278 -8.61 -3.47 -17.30
CA VAL A 278 -7.84 -3.64 -16.06
C VAL A 278 -7.35 -5.08 -15.91
N LYS A 279 -8.20 -6.07 -16.18
CA LYS A 279 -7.79 -7.49 -16.16
C LYS A 279 -6.69 -7.78 -17.19
N TYR A 280 -6.80 -7.20 -18.39
CA TYR A 280 -5.76 -7.31 -19.41
C TYR A 280 -4.43 -6.69 -18.94
N LEU A 281 -4.45 -5.47 -18.39
CA LEU A 281 -3.26 -4.81 -17.88
C LEU A 281 -2.62 -5.55 -16.70
N LEU A 282 -3.42 -6.08 -15.78
CA LEU A 282 -2.94 -6.92 -14.68
C LEU A 282 -2.22 -8.16 -15.21
N ALA A 283 -2.83 -8.87 -16.17
CA ALA A 283 -2.24 -10.04 -16.79
C ALA A 283 -0.90 -9.71 -17.46
N ARG A 284 -0.82 -8.58 -18.18
CA ARG A 284 0.44 -8.14 -18.80
C ARG A 284 1.48 -7.75 -17.76
N LEU A 285 1.13 -6.96 -16.73
CA LEU A 285 2.06 -6.59 -15.66
C LEU A 285 2.66 -7.83 -15.01
N ARG A 286 1.81 -8.81 -14.66
CA ARG A 286 2.24 -10.12 -14.15
C ARG A 286 3.19 -10.83 -15.12
N ASP A 287 2.82 -10.92 -16.40
CA ASP A 287 3.61 -11.64 -17.42
C ASP A 287 4.95 -10.95 -17.68
N THR A 288 5.02 -9.62 -17.60
CA THR A 288 6.26 -8.83 -17.71
C THR A 288 7.19 -9.09 -16.55
N LEU A 289 6.69 -9.06 -15.31
CA LEU A 289 7.52 -9.35 -14.13
C LEU A 289 7.99 -10.81 -14.12
N ALA A 290 7.14 -11.75 -14.53
CA ALA A 290 7.46 -13.17 -14.56
C ALA A 290 8.52 -13.56 -15.61
N GLN A 291 8.78 -12.71 -16.61
CA GLN A 291 9.86 -12.92 -17.58
C GLN A 291 11.25 -12.58 -17.02
N ARG A 292 11.32 -11.89 -15.88
CA ARG A 292 12.59 -11.48 -15.29
C ARG A 292 13.27 -12.62 -14.54
N SER A 293 14.59 -12.61 -14.52
CA SER A 293 15.39 -13.59 -13.78
C SER A 293 15.27 -13.47 -12.26
N ASP A 294 14.96 -12.27 -11.74
CA ASP A 294 14.79 -11.98 -10.32
C ASP A 294 13.31 -12.01 -9.86
N PHE A 295 12.43 -12.64 -10.65
CA PHE A 295 10.98 -12.66 -10.36
C PHE A 295 10.64 -13.24 -8.98
N ILE A 296 11.35 -14.29 -8.54
CA ILE A 296 11.10 -14.91 -7.23
C ILE A 296 11.43 -13.92 -6.10
N GLY A 297 12.56 -13.22 -6.21
CA GLY A 297 12.95 -12.15 -5.29
C GLY A 297 11.95 -11.00 -5.26
N ILE A 298 11.51 -10.55 -6.44
CA ILE A 298 10.44 -9.54 -6.58
C ILE A 298 9.18 -10.02 -5.86
N PHE A 299 8.73 -11.26 -6.12
CA PHE A 299 7.52 -11.80 -5.52
C PHE A 299 7.60 -11.86 -4.00
N LYS A 300 8.73 -12.32 -3.43
CA LYS A 300 8.90 -12.36 -1.97
C LYS A 300 8.87 -10.96 -1.38
N ARG A 301 9.66 -10.03 -1.90
CA ARG A 301 9.83 -8.70 -1.30
C ARG A 301 8.63 -7.80 -1.56
N TRP A 302 8.26 -7.64 -2.83
CA TRP A 302 7.15 -6.79 -3.21
C TRP A 302 5.80 -7.42 -2.83
N GLY A 303 5.65 -8.75 -2.88
CA GLY A 303 4.46 -9.45 -2.38
C GLY A 303 4.25 -9.24 -0.88
N THR A 304 5.32 -9.24 -0.08
CA THR A 304 5.26 -8.87 1.35
C THR A 304 4.73 -7.45 1.52
N TRP A 305 5.25 -6.50 0.73
CA TRP A 305 4.76 -5.12 0.79
C TRP A 305 3.31 -4.96 0.32
N ILE A 306 2.88 -5.67 -0.74
CA ILE A 306 1.48 -5.70 -1.18
C ILE A 306 0.59 -6.28 -0.07
N THR A 307 1.04 -7.33 0.59
CA THR A 307 0.33 -7.95 1.72
C THR A 307 0.16 -6.95 2.84
N ARG A 308 1.21 -6.22 3.22
CA ARG A 308 1.13 -5.13 4.22
C ARG A 308 0.02 -4.12 3.90
N GLN A 309 -0.12 -3.71 2.63
CA GLN A 309 -1.18 -2.78 2.22
C GLN A 309 -2.57 -3.40 2.41
N THR A 310 -2.72 -4.69 2.11
CA THR A 310 -3.97 -5.45 2.28
C THR A 310 -4.34 -5.60 3.75
N LEU A 311 -3.37 -5.83 4.63
CA LEU A 311 -3.59 -5.99 6.07
C LEU A 311 -3.98 -4.66 6.74
N ASN A 312 -3.32 -3.56 6.38
CA ASN A 312 -3.57 -2.24 6.98
C ASN A 312 -4.80 -1.52 6.43
N PHE A 313 -5.21 -1.83 5.19
CA PHE A 313 -6.33 -1.19 4.51
C PHE A 313 -7.23 -2.26 3.86
N PRO A 314 -7.93 -3.08 4.65
CA PRO A 314 -8.81 -4.09 4.09
C PRO A 314 -9.90 -3.42 3.24
N ALA A 315 -10.20 -4.01 2.07
CA ALA A 315 -11.13 -3.46 1.07
C ALA A 315 -12.53 -3.10 1.63
N HIS A 316 -12.88 -3.64 2.80
CA HIS A 316 -14.16 -3.43 3.48
C HIS A 316 -14.37 -2.03 4.07
N GLU A 317 -13.34 -1.18 4.16
CA GLU A 317 -13.51 0.18 4.73
C GLU A 317 -14.09 1.20 3.74
N THR A 318 -14.12 0.92 2.44
CA THR A 318 -14.67 1.84 1.45
C THR A 318 -15.89 1.23 0.75
N GLN A 319 -17.02 1.93 0.78
CA GLN A 319 -18.25 1.55 0.06
C GLN A 319 -18.07 1.51 -1.48
N ARG A 320 -16.89 1.84 -2.00
CA ARG A 320 -16.53 1.71 -3.41
C ARG A 320 -15.86 0.36 -3.64
N LYS A 321 -16.59 -0.55 -4.27
CA LYS A 321 -16.00 -1.78 -4.84
C LYS A 321 -15.06 -1.37 -5.98
N THR A 322 -13.75 -1.29 -5.70
CA THR A 322 -12.71 -1.11 -6.72
C THR A 322 -12.73 -2.31 -7.69
N LEU A 323 -12.28 -2.10 -8.93
CA LEU A 323 -12.22 -3.19 -9.93
C LEU A 323 -11.11 -4.19 -9.66
N ILE A 324 -10.07 -3.74 -8.94
CA ILE A 324 -8.93 -4.54 -8.51
C ILE A 324 -8.47 -4.00 -7.16
N ASP A 325 -7.93 -4.87 -6.30
CA ASP A 325 -7.25 -4.49 -5.06
C ASP A 325 -5.83 -5.06 -4.96
N SER A 326 -5.20 -4.86 -3.79
CA SER A 326 -3.85 -5.37 -3.53
C SER A 326 -3.79 -6.91 -3.46
N ASN A 327 -4.86 -7.58 -3.03
CA ASN A 327 -4.93 -9.03 -2.98
C ASN A 327 -5.02 -9.61 -4.39
N ASP A 328 -5.84 -9.03 -5.27
CA ASP A 328 -5.91 -9.45 -6.68
C ASP A 328 -4.54 -9.40 -7.37
N LEU A 329 -3.76 -8.35 -7.10
CA LEU A 329 -2.40 -8.20 -7.60
C LEU A 329 -1.46 -9.30 -7.06
N LEU A 330 -1.49 -9.56 -5.75
CA LEU A 330 -0.71 -10.64 -5.13
C LEU A 330 -1.07 -12.00 -5.76
N MET A 331 -2.36 -12.29 -5.93
CA MET A 331 -2.84 -13.56 -6.47
C MET A 331 -2.48 -13.74 -7.95
N ALA A 332 -2.50 -12.66 -8.73
CA ALA A 332 -2.04 -12.69 -10.11
C ALA A 332 -0.54 -13.03 -10.19
N LEU A 333 0.31 -12.42 -9.36
CA LEU A 333 1.74 -12.77 -9.32
C LEU A 333 1.95 -14.21 -8.89
N ALA A 334 1.20 -14.66 -7.88
CA ALA A 334 1.27 -16.02 -7.36
C ALA A 334 0.97 -17.08 -8.44
N ASP A 335 0.19 -16.78 -9.49
CA ASP A 335 -0.04 -17.71 -10.61
C ASP A 335 1.25 -18.12 -11.33
N LYS A 336 2.25 -17.24 -11.39
CA LYS A 336 3.50 -17.49 -12.12
C LYS A 336 4.58 -18.18 -11.30
N ILE A 337 4.36 -18.31 -10.00
CA ILE A 337 5.28 -19.03 -9.13
C ILE A 337 5.26 -20.53 -9.46
N ALA A 338 6.40 -21.21 -9.41
CA ALA A 338 6.43 -22.65 -9.60
C ALA A 338 5.96 -23.39 -8.33
N PRO A 339 5.41 -24.61 -8.41
CA PRO A 339 5.10 -25.43 -7.23
C PRO A 339 6.34 -25.74 -6.36
N SER A 340 7.54 -25.67 -6.93
CA SER A 340 8.82 -25.83 -6.21
C SER A 340 9.27 -24.56 -5.49
N PHE A 341 8.35 -23.65 -5.18
CA PHE A 341 8.64 -22.40 -4.49
C PHE A 341 9.21 -22.64 -3.10
N SER A 342 10.37 -22.05 -2.82
CA SER A 342 10.95 -22.07 -1.47
C SER A 342 10.46 -20.86 -0.66
N PRO A 343 9.86 -21.08 0.52
CA PRO A 343 9.45 -20.00 1.42
C PRO A 343 10.63 -19.37 2.18
N ALA A 344 11.86 -19.89 2.05
CA ALA A 344 13.00 -19.33 2.76
C ALA A 344 13.31 -17.90 2.30
N THR A 345 13.57 -17.00 3.23
CA THR A 345 13.94 -15.60 2.97
C THR A 345 15.32 -15.28 3.51
N SER A 346 15.92 -14.21 3.02
CA SER A 346 17.19 -13.70 3.55
C SER A 346 17.02 -13.03 4.91
N SER A 347 18.12 -12.93 5.65
CA SER A 347 18.16 -12.17 6.91
C SER A 347 17.97 -10.66 6.73
N ASP A 348 18.02 -10.15 5.50
CA ASP A 348 17.75 -8.74 5.23
C ASP A 348 16.29 -8.37 5.57
N LEU A 349 15.39 -9.36 5.63
CA LEU A 349 14.01 -9.17 6.08
C LEU A 349 13.92 -8.99 7.60
N ASP A 350 14.86 -9.55 8.38
CA ASP A 350 14.74 -9.75 9.84
C ASP A 350 14.95 -8.48 10.67
N ASN A 351 15.34 -7.36 10.04
CA ASN A 351 15.57 -6.09 10.74
C ASN A 351 14.41 -5.09 10.55
N SER A 352 13.23 -5.56 10.15
CA SER A 352 12.10 -4.68 9.82
C SER A 352 10.75 -5.32 10.12
N TRP A 353 9.66 -4.65 9.76
CA TRP A 353 8.28 -5.17 9.90
C TRP A 353 7.96 -6.37 9.00
N GLU A 354 8.83 -6.72 8.06
CA GLU A 354 8.58 -7.68 6.98
C GLU A 354 8.32 -9.13 7.43
N PRO A 355 8.99 -9.72 8.44
CA PRO A 355 8.88 -11.15 8.72
C PRO A 355 7.46 -11.61 9.04
N TRP A 356 6.75 -10.89 9.91
CA TRP A 356 5.38 -11.23 10.26
C TRP A 356 4.41 -11.00 9.10
N VAL A 357 4.67 -10.00 8.25
CA VAL A 357 3.85 -9.77 7.03
C VAL A 357 4.12 -10.85 5.99
N TYR A 358 5.36 -11.31 5.85
CA TYR A 358 5.70 -12.43 4.98
C TYR A 358 5.03 -13.72 5.44
N GLN A 359 5.01 -13.97 6.75
CA GLN A 359 4.25 -15.07 7.36
C GLN A 359 2.76 -15.01 6.99
N SER A 360 2.15 -13.84 7.14
CA SER A 360 0.77 -13.59 6.73
C SER A 360 0.55 -13.79 5.22
N MET A 361 1.52 -13.37 4.39
CA MET A 361 1.47 -13.58 2.95
C MET A 361 1.44 -15.08 2.61
N LEU A 362 2.32 -15.88 3.22
CA LEU A 362 2.36 -17.32 3.01
C LEU A 362 1.04 -17.99 3.43
N ALA A 363 0.45 -17.55 4.54
CA ALA A 363 -0.85 -18.05 4.99
C ALA A 363 -1.97 -17.75 3.98
N LEU A 364 -2.04 -16.52 3.45
CA LEU A 364 -3.00 -16.14 2.39
C LEU A 364 -2.78 -16.91 1.09
N LEU A 365 -1.52 -17.14 0.71
CA LEU A 365 -1.19 -17.94 -0.48
C LEU A 365 -1.64 -19.40 -0.31
N HIS A 366 -1.46 -19.97 0.89
CA HIS A 366 -1.93 -21.31 1.21
C HIS A 366 -3.46 -21.40 1.19
N SER A 367 -4.19 -20.43 1.76
CA SER A 367 -5.67 -20.47 1.76
C SER A 367 -6.25 -20.48 0.35
N GLU A 368 -5.69 -19.66 -0.55
CA GLU A 368 -6.20 -19.53 -1.91
C GLU A 368 -5.70 -20.65 -2.83
N LYS A 369 -4.48 -21.15 -2.62
CA LYS A 369 -3.82 -22.12 -3.50
C LYS A 369 -3.08 -23.22 -2.72
N PRO A 370 -3.80 -24.04 -1.93
CA PRO A 370 -3.19 -25.01 -1.00
C PRO A 370 -2.41 -26.13 -1.69
N THR A 371 -2.71 -26.43 -2.96
CA THR A 371 -1.96 -27.42 -3.75
C THR A 371 -0.62 -26.89 -4.27
N LYS A 372 -0.39 -25.57 -4.19
CA LYS A 372 0.77 -24.88 -4.75
C LYS A 372 1.68 -24.31 -3.66
N PHE A 373 1.10 -23.83 -2.58
CA PHE A 373 1.83 -23.28 -1.44
C PHE A 373 1.56 -24.15 -0.22
N LEU A 374 2.64 -24.54 0.46
CA LEU A 374 2.55 -25.29 1.71
C LEU A 374 2.11 -24.37 2.86
N PRO A 375 1.54 -24.93 3.94
CA PRO A 375 1.38 -24.19 5.18
C PRO A 375 2.69 -23.54 5.61
N PRO A 376 2.67 -22.30 6.12
CA PRO A 376 3.89 -21.64 6.54
C PRO A 376 4.50 -22.30 7.78
N ASP A 377 5.84 -22.31 7.86
CA ASP A 377 6.53 -22.71 9.09
C ASP A 377 6.43 -21.59 10.12
N ILE A 378 5.92 -21.92 11.31
CA ILE A 378 5.73 -20.97 12.41
C ILE A 378 6.87 -21.01 13.44
N THR A 379 7.84 -21.91 13.29
CA THR A 379 8.86 -22.18 14.32
C THR A 379 9.65 -20.92 14.70
N SER A 380 10.13 -20.16 13.71
CA SER A 380 10.87 -18.92 13.95
C SER A 380 9.99 -17.87 14.63
N PHE A 381 8.74 -17.71 14.18
CA PHE A 381 7.77 -16.78 14.77
C PHE A 381 7.49 -17.12 16.25
N LEU A 382 7.30 -18.40 16.59
CA LEU A 382 7.13 -18.82 17.99
C LEU A 382 8.36 -18.52 18.84
N GLY A 383 9.56 -18.65 18.26
CA GLY A 383 10.83 -18.37 18.94
C GLY A 383 11.06 -16.89 19.28
N GLU A 384 10.41 -15.96 18.56
CA GLU A 384 10.53 -14.52 18.86
C GLU A 384 9.93 -14.12 20.22
N TRP A 385 8.95 -14.89 20.70
CA TRP A 385 8.26 -14.63 21.97
C TRP A 385 9.05 -15.13 23.19
N ASP A 386 10.06 -15.98 22.99
CA ASP A 386 10.88 -16.57 24.05
C ASP A 386 11.91 -15.56 24.57
N LEU A 387 11.46 -14.53 25.29
CA LEU A 387 12.30 -13.44 25.78
C LEU A 387 12.50 -13.52 27.30
N THR A 388 13.75 -13.43 27.76
CA THR A 388 14.02 -13.09 29.16
C THR A 388 13.85 -11.59 29.42
N LEU A 389 13.75 -11.20 30.69
CA LEU A 389 13.67 -9.78 31.07
C LEU A 389 14.89 -8.99 30.58
N GLU A 390 16.08 -9.59 30.59
CA GLU A 390 17.33 -8.98 30.11
C GLU A 390 17.37 -8.86 28.57
N GLU A 391 16.75 -9.80 27.86
CA GLU A 391 16.69 -9.80 26.40
C GLU A 391 15.73 -8.75 25.84
N TRP A 392 14.83 -8.22 26.68
CA TRP A 392 13.87 -7.19 26.27
C TRP A 392 14.53 -5.87 25.84
N ASP A 393 15.62 -5.47 26.51
CA ASP A 393 16.45 -4.31 26.16
C ASP A 393 17.48 -4.63 25.05
N SER A 394 17.61 -5.89 24.66
CA SER A 394 18.55 -6.35 23.63
C SER A 394 18.00 -6.17 22.21
N GLY A 395 18.83 -6.50 21.21
CA GLY A 395 18.39 -6.56 19.81
C GLY A 395 17.21 -7.51 19.58
N LYS A 396 17.09 -8.60 20.34
CA LYS A 396 16.00 -9.57 20.22
C LYS A 396 14.64 -8.95 20.59
N GLY A 397 14.58 -8.23 21.72
CA GLY A 397 13.40 -7.48 22.11
C GLY A 397 13.06 -6.34 21.14
N GLN A 398 14.08 -5.69 20.56
CA GLN A 398 13.88 -4.68 19.51
C GLN A 398 13.27 -5.29 18.25
N SER A 399 13.79 -6.40 17.75
CA SER A 399 13.23 -7.11 16.59
C SER A 399 11.76 -7.48 16.80
N LEU A 400 11.40 -8.06 17.96
CA LEU A 400 9.99 -8.38 18.25
C LEU A 400 9.08 -7.15 18.15
N ARG A 401 9.50 -6.01 18.72
CA ARG A 401 8.74 -4.75 18.63
C ARG A 401 8.61 -4.24 17.19
N ASP A 402 9.68 -4.33 16.42
CA ASP A 402 9.70 -3.87 15.03
C ASP A 402 8.82 -4.75 14.12
N HIS A 403 8.86 -6.06 14.32
CA HIS A 403 8.05 -7.03 13.59
C HIS A 403 6.55 -6.85 13.89
N ALA A 404 6.20 -6.61 15.15
CA ALA A 404 4.82 -6.45 15.60
C ALA A 404 4.18 -5.10 15.25
N ARG A 405 4.96 -4.11 14.80
CA ARG A 405 4.53 -2.71 14.65
C ARG A 405 3.27 -2.51 13.79
N HIS A 406 3.03 -3.37 12.80
CA HIS A 406 1.83 -3.31 11.95
C HIS A 406 0.63 -4.12 12.46
N TYR A 407 0.79 -4.81 13.58
CA TYR A 407 -0.23 -5.65 14.21
C TYR A 407 -0.72 -5.08 15.55
N HIS A 408 -0.27 -3.86 15.89
CA HIS A 408 -0.73 -3.16 17.09
C HIS A 408 -2.16 -2.66 16.91
N ALA A 409 -3.13 -3.49 17.28
CA ALA A 409 -4.54 -3.14 17.25
C ALA A 409 -4.96 -2.43 18.55
N THR A 410 -5.74 -1.34 18.40
CA THR A 410 -6.38 -0.66 19.54
C THR A 410 -7.72 -1.29 19.91
N ARG A 411 -8.29 -2.10 19.01
CA ARG A 411 -9.54 -2.84 19.20
C ARG A 411 -9.33 -4.30 18.81
N PRO A 412 -9.97 -5.24 19.51
CA PRO A 412 -9.92 -6.65 19.14
C PRO A 412 -10.50 -6.96 17.76
N GLY A 413 -10.08 -8.09 17.22
CA GLY A 413 -10.57 -8.65 15.97
C GLY A 413 -9.95 -7.97 14.75
N ASP A 414 -8.74 -7.45 14.87
CA ASP A 414 -8.01 -6.82 13.77
C ASP A 414 -7.76 -7.82 12.63
N TYR A 415 -7.90 -7.34 11.39
CA TYR A 415 -7.75 -8.21 10.23
C TYR A 415 -6.33 -8.74 10.08
N ALA A 416 -5.31 -7.94 10.38
CA ALA A 416 -3.92 -8.37 10.33
C ALA A 416 -3.66 -9.49 11.35
N CYS A 417 -4.10 -9.30 12.60
CA CYS A 417 -4.00 -10.31 13.65
C CYS A 417 -4.72 -11.62 13.28
N LYS A 418 -5.88 -11.54 12.61
CA LYS A 418 -6.60 -12.72 12.13
C LYS A 418 -5.83 -13.50 11.07
N VAL A 419 -5.24 -12.82 10.08
CA VAL A 419 -4.44 -13.47 9.04
C VAL A 419 -3.18 -14.11 9.64
N LEU A 420 -2.52 -13.43 10.57
CA LEU A 420 -1.37 -13.99 11.26
C LEU A 420 -1.78 -15.19 12.14
N GLY A 421 -2.92 -15.09 12.84
CA GLY A 421 -3.52 -16.20 13.59
C GLY A 421 -3.87 -17.39 12.69
N TYR A 422 -4.34 -17.16 11.47
CA TYR A 422 -4.58 -18.23 10.50
C TYR A 422 -3.29 -19.01 10.17
N SER A 423 -2.14 -18.34 10.09
CA SER A 423 -0.85 -19.03 9.89
C SER A 423 -0.55 -20.07 10.97
N ILE A 424 -0.95 -19.80 12.22
CA ILE A 424 -0.77 -20.69 13.37
C ILE A 424 -1.90 -21.73 13.41
N ALA A 425 -3.12 -21.37 13.03
CA ALA A 425 -4.25 -22.30 12.93
C ALA A 425 -4.01 -23.45 11.93
N LEU A 426 -3.15 -23.22 10.93
CA LEU A 426 -2.69 -24.25 10.00
C LEU A 426 -1.71 -25.25 10.64
N SER A 427 -1.18 -24.95 11.83
CA SER A 427 -0.38 -25.90 12.59
C SER A 427 -1.27 -27.01 13.17
N GLY A 428 -0.73 -28.21 13.27
CA GLY A 428 -1.44 -29.33 13.91
C GLY A 428 -1.63 -29.15 15.41
N ASP A 429 -0.94 -28.20 16.06
CA ASP A 429 -0.93 -28.04 17.52
C ASP A 429 -1.15 -26.59 17.99
N PHE A 430 -1.96 -25.85 17.23
CA PHE A 430 -2.20 -24.41 17.37
C PHE A 430 -2.52 -23.94 18.80
N ALA A 431 -3.20 -24.77 19.60
CA ALA A 431 -3.55 -24.44 20.98
C ALA A 431 -2.33 -24.47 21.90
N ASN A 432 -1.42 -25.44 21.73
CA ASN A 432 -0.17 -25.50 22.49
C ASN A 432 0.82 -24.45 21.98
N ASP A 433 0.86 -24.20 20.68
CA ASP A 433 1.72 -23.17 20.09
C ASP A 433 1.38 -21.78 20.64
N TRP A 434 0.08 -21.44 20.73
CA TRP A 434 -0.34 -20.19 21.36
C TRP A 434 -0.02 -20.13 22.86
N LEU A 435 -0.29 -21.22 23.59
CA LEU A 435 0.05 -21.31 25.01
C LEU A 435 1.55 -21.12 25.25
N LYS A 436 2.39 -21.70 24.40
CA LYS A 436 3.84 -21.53 24.47
C LYS A 436 4.23 -20.06 24.34
N MET A 437 3.65 -19.31 23.39
CA MET A 437 3.91 -17.88 23.27
C MET A 437 3.47 -17.10 24.54
N TRP A 438 2.31 -17.44 25.10
CA TRP A 438 1.80 -16.83 26.34
C TRP A 438 2.69 -17.12 27.55
N ASP A 439 3.18 -18.36 27.67
CA ASP A 439 4.07 -18.78 28.75
C ASP A 439 5.46 -18.16 28.59
N CYS A 440 5.94 -17.97 27.35
CA CYS A 440 7.18 -17.26 27.06
C CYS A 440 7.09 -15.74 27.27
N SER A 441 5.90 -15.14 27.21
CA SER A 441 5.70 -13.70 27.38
C SER A 441 5.64 -13.23 28.86
N VAL A 442 6.17 -14.02 29.81
CA VAL A 442 6.17 -13.68 31.25
C VAL A 442 6.88 -12.36 31.52
N ALA A 443 8.03 -12.11 30.88
CA ALA A 443 8.77 -10.86 31.06
C ALA A 443 7.92 -9.63 30.71
N LEU A 444 7.09 -9.71 29.66
CA LEU A 444 6.19 -8.63 29.27
C LEU A 444 5.08 -8.41 30.31
N ARG A 445 4.55 -9.48 30.88
CA ARG A 445 3.54 -9.42 31.94
C ARG A 445 4.11 -8.85 33.23
N GLU A 446 5.33 -9.23 33.61
CA GLU A 446 6.02 -8.65 34.78
C GLU A 446 6.28 -7.14 34.62
N ILE A 447 6.65 -6.68 33.42
CA ILE A 447 6.80 -5.25 33.13
C ILE A 447 5.49 -4.50 33.38
N LEU A 448 4.36 -5.07 32.93
CA LEU A 448 3.04 -4.46 33.09
C LEU A 448 2.55 -4.50 34.54
N GLU A 449 2.85 -5.56 35.29
CA GLU A 449 2.45 -5.67 36.70
C GLU A 449 3.30 -4.77 37.62
N PHE A 450 4.62 -4.77 37.47
CA PHE A 450 5.54 -4.18 38.47
C PHE A 450 6.21 -2.87 38.05
N SER A 451 6.23 -2.55 36.76
CA SER A 451 6.79 -1.28 36.24
C SER A 451 5.84 -0.53 35.30
N PRO A 452 4.54 -0.37 35.63
CA PRO A 452 3.55 0.12 34.68
C PRO A 452 3.66 1.60 34.33
N THR A 453 4.52 2.40 34.94
CA THR A 453 4.59 3.86 34.66
C THR A 453 6.00 4.43 34.65
N THR A 454 6.99 3.70 35.16
CA THR A 454 8.39 4.12 35.19
C THR A 454 9.07 3.80 33.88
N GLN A 455 9.42 4.83 33.11
CA GLN A 455 10.30 4.67 31.95
C GLN A 455 11.73 4.44 32.44
N THR A 456 12.13 3.16 32.51
CA THR A 456 13.48 2.74 32.91
C THR A 456 14.45 2.68 31.72
N SER A 457 13.94 2.52 30.50
CA SER A 457 14.72 2.42 29.27
C SER A 457 14.48 3.62 28.33
N LYS A 458 15.53 3.99 27.59
CA LYS A 458 15.43 4.97 26.50
C LYS A 458 14.83 4.38 25.23
N ASN A 459 14.84 3.05 25.10
CA ASN A 459 14.56 2.34 23.85
C ASN A 459 13.13 1.80 23.75
N TRP A 460 12.45 1.63 24.89
CA TRP A 460 11.08 1.12 24.95
C TRP A 460 10.30 1.72 26.11
N ARG A 461 8.98 1.52 26.11
CA ARG A 461 8.04 1.94 27.14
C ARG A 461 7.11 0.77 27.54
N PRO A 462 6.58 0.74 28.77
CA PRO A 462 5.60 -0.29 29.16
C PRO A 462 4.39 -0.40 28.22
N SER A 463 4.00 0.68 27.52
CA SER A 463 2.98 0.65 26.47
C SER A 463 3.33 -0.26 25.27
N ASP A 464 4.61 -0.49 25.01
CA ASP A 464 5.07 -1.40 23.96
C ASP A 464 4.82 -2.85 24.37
N ALA A 465 5.09 -3.20 25.64
CA ALA A 465 4.73 -4.50 26.20
C ALA A 465 3.22 -4.73 26.17
N SER A 466 2.41 -3.73 26.55
CA SER A 466 0.95 -3.80 26.43
C SER A 466 0.50 -4.01 24.98
N SER A 467 1.12 -3.31 24.02
CA SER A 467 0.79 -3.48 22.60
C SER A 467 1.09 -4.89 22.10
N LEU A 468 2.24 -5.47 22.47
CA LEU A 468 2.57 -6.86 22.15
C LEU A 468 1.60 -7.85 22.80
N MET A 469 1.25 -7.68 24.08
CA MET A 469 0.31 -8.58 24.76
C MET A 469 -1.07 -8.52 24.11
N ARG A 470 -1.53 -7.33 23.70
CA ARG A 470 -2.79 -7.17 22.96
C ARG A 470 -2.74 -7.89 21.62
N THR A 471 -1.66 -7.72 20.87
CA THR A 471 -1.43 -8.43 19.61
C THR A 471 -1.42 -9.94 19.81
N LEU A 472 -0.74 -10.47 20.83
CA LEU A 472 -0.70 -11.91 21.13
C LEU A 472 -2.10 -12.50 21.38
N VAL A 473 -2.91 -11.82 22.19
CA VAL A 473 -4.27 -12.27 22.49
C VAL A 473 -5.19 -12.14 21.27
N ASP A 474 -5.01 -11.10 20.45
CA ASP A 474 -5.80 -10.93 19.22
C ASP A 474 -5.45 -11.97 18.14
N ILE A 475 -4.16 -12.33 18.03
CA ILE A 475 -3.72 -13.48 17.22
C ILE A 475 -4.44 -14.76 17.69
N GLY A 476 -4.51 -14.98 19.00
CA GLY A 476 -5.24 -16.12 19.58
C GLY A 476 -6.73 -16.10 19.27
N LEU A 477 -7.36 -14.93 19.28
CA LEU A 477 -8.74 -14.76 18.83
C LEU A 477 -8.89 -15.11 17.33
N GLY A 478 -7.92 -14.73 16.51
CA GLY A 478 -7.82 -15.11 15.10
C GLY A 478 -7.73 -16.61 14.89
N ILE A 479 -6.85 -17.31 15.63
CA ILE A 479 -6.75 -18.78 15.60
C ILE A 479 -8.11 -19.41 15.94
N LEU A 480 -8.77 -18.89 16.98
CA LEU A 480 -10.08 -19.40 17.40
C LEU A 480 -11.13 -19.23 16.30
N ASP A 481 -11.16 -18.08 15.63
CA ASP A 481 -12.09 -17.81 14.53
C ASP A 481 -11.88 -18.75 13.34
N CYS A 482 -10.63 -19.12 13.04
CA CYS A 482 -10.30 -20.04 11.97
C CYS A 482 -10.61 -21.51 12.31
N THR A 483 -10.47 -21.90 13.58
CA THR A 483 -10.57 -23.31 14.02
C THR A 483 -11.96 -23.70 14.52
N THR A 484 -12.83 -22.72 14.81
CA THR A 484 -14.20 -22.94 15.29
C THR A 484 -15.26 -22.71 14.22
N TYR A 485 -14.93 -22.86 12.94
CA TYR A 485 -15.96 -22.93 11.89
C TYR A 485 -16.71 -24.27 11.97
N GLU A 486 -18.03 -24.28 11.73
CA GLU A 486 -18.83 -25.51 11.73
C GLU A 486 -18.49 -26.33 10.47
N PRO A 487 -17.75 -27.45 10.60
CA PRO A 487 -17.27 -28.21 9.45
C PRO A 487 -18.36 -29.17 8.93
N GLU A 488 -18.27 -29.57 7.66
CA GLU A 488 -19.13 -30.63 7.10
C GLU A 488 -18.95 -31.97 7.82
N THR A 489 -17.74 -32.21 8.36
CA THR A 489 -17.39 -33.41 9.13
C THR A 489 -16.87 -33.03 10.51
N LEU A 490 -17.43 -33.63 11.56
CA LEU A 490 -17.02 -33.36 12.94
C LEU A 490 -15.58 -33.83 13.21
N ASP A 491 -14.66 -32.88 13.37
CA ASP A 491 -13.30 -33.13 13.86
C ASP A 491 -13.21 -32.83 15.36
N THR A 492 -13.38 -33.87 16.19
CA THR A 492 -13.35 -33.72 17.64
C THR A 492 -11.97 -33.32 18.18
N GLU A 493 -10.88 -33.66 17.48
CA GLU A 493 -9.53 -33.32 17.93
C GLU A 493 -9.27 -31.81 17.77
N ALA A 494 -9.61 -31.25 16.60
CA ALA A 494 -9.54 -29.82 16.36
C ALA A 494 -10.43 -29.04 17.35
N LEU A 495 -11.67 -29.51 17.59
CA LEU A 495 -12.57 -28.84 18.54
C LEU A 495 -12.08 -28.91 19.99
N ALA A 496 -11.43 -30.00 20.40
CA ALA A 496 -10.81 -30.09 21.73
C ALA A 496 -9.68 -29.06 21.88
N LYS A 497 -8.86 -28.88 20.84
CA LYS A 497 -7.80 -27.85 20.80
C LYS A 497 -8.40 -26.45 20.82
N SER A 498 -9.47 -26.17 20.08
CA SER A 498 -10.17 -24.88 20.13
C SER A 498 -10.79 -24.59 21.50
N ALA A 499 -11.39 -25.59 22.16
CA ALA A 499 -11.91 -25.46 23.52
C ALA A 499 -10.79 -25.17 24.53
N LYS A 500 -9.63 -25.82 24.38
CA LYS A 500 -8.42 -25.54 25.18
C LYS A 500 -7.92 -24.12 24.96
N LEU A 501 -7.80 -23.67 23.71
CA LEU A 501 -7.40 -22.32 23.36
C LEU A 501 -8.37 -21.28 23.93
N PHE A 502 -9.69 -21.52 23.85
CA PHE A 502 -10.69 -20.63 24.46
C PHE A 502 -10.46 -20.46 25.97
N ALA A 503 -10.24 -21.56 26.69
CA ALA A 503 -10.00 -21.52 28.13
C ALA A 503 -8.72 -20.72 28.46
N ALA A 504 -7.68 -20.92 27.66
CA ALA A 504 -6.41 -20.21 27.79
C ALA A 504 -6.58 -18.70 27.54
N LEU A 505 -7.26 -18.31 26.45
CA LEU A 505 -7.57 -16.92 26.13
C LEU A 505 -8.41 -16.24 27.21
N TRP A 506 -9.40 -16.96 27.75
CA TRP A 506 -10.22 -16.46 28.86
C TRP A 506 -9.36 -16.16 30.09
N SER A 507 -8.51 -17.11 30.49
CA SER A 507 -7.59 -16.95 31.63
C SER A 507 -6.63 -15.79 31.41
N ALA A 508 -5.98 -15.74 30.25
CA ALA A 508 -5.05 -14.69 29.86
C ALA A 508 -5.69 -13.31 29.92
N THR A 509 -6.90 -13.16 29.37
CA THR A 509 -7.60 -11.87 29.39
C THR A 509 -7.99 -11.44 30.80
N THR A 510 -8.40 -12.39 31.65
CA THR A 510 -8.69 -12.11 33.07
C THR A 510 -7.44 -11.64 33.83
N GLU A 511 -6.29 -12.24 33.55
CA GLU A 511 -5.00 -11.79 34.09
C GLU A 511 -4.68 -10.36 33.61
N MET A 512 -4.72 -10.11 32.31
CA MET A 512 -4.40 -8.79 31.73
C MET A 512 -5.30 -7.67 32.23
N LEU A 513 -6.58 -7.93 32.48
CA LEU A 513 -7.49 -6.95 33.11
C LEU A 513 -7.04 -6.51 34.50
N SER A 514 -6.24 -7.33 35.19
CA SER A 514 -5.74 -7.06 36.53
C SER A 514 -4.41 -6.31 36.53
N ILE A 515 -3.57 -6.52 35.50
CA ILE A 515 -2.18 -6.04 35.49
C ILE A 515 -1.89 -4.95 34.44
N ASP A 516 -2.60 -4.90 33.31
CA ASP A 516 -2.27 -3.96 32.24
C ASP A 516 -3.10 -2.67 32.27
N LEU A 517 -2.46 -1.60 32.76
CA LEU A 517 -3.03 -0.25 32.80
C LEU A 517 -3.16 0.42 31.42
N TYR A 518 -2.39 0.01 30.42
CA TYR A 518 -2.37 0.62 29.08
C TYR A 518 -3.37 -0.01 28.11
N GLY A 519 -3.89 -1.18 28.46
CA GLY A 519 -4.84 -1.93 27.64
C GLY A 519 -6.18 -1.24 27.38
N ASP A 520 -6.50 -0.16 28.09
CA ASP A 520 -7.73 0.62 27.94
C ASP A 520 -8.98 -0.30 27.91
N GLU A 521 -9.96 -0.04 27.03
CA GLU A 521 -11.13 -0.91 26.87
C GLU A 521 -10.83 -2.22 26.08
N PHE A 522 -9.61 -2.43 25.55
CA PHE A 522 -9.29 -3.60 24.71
C PHE A 522 -9.58 -4.93 25.40
N TRP A 523 -9.11 -5.10 26.63
CA TRP A 523 -9.28 -6.37 27.37
C TRP A 523 -10.74 -6.66 27.69
N ALA A 524 -11.52 -5.63 28.01
CA ALA A 524 -12.95 -5.75 28.20
C ALA A 524 -13.66 -6.16 26.89
N HIS A 525 -13.24 -5.60 25.76
CA HIS A 525 -13.74 -5.99 24.45
C HIS A 525 -13.35 -7.43 24.08
N ILE A 526 -12.14 -7.91 24.42
CA ILE A 526 -11.78 -9.33 24.24
C ILE A 526 -12.73 -10.23 25.05
N GLN A 527 -12.98 -9.92 26.33
CA GLN A 527 -13.94 -10.71 27.12
C GLN A 527 -15.34 -10.73 26.51
N GLN A 528 -15.80 -9.62 25.94
CA GLN A 528 -17.08 -9.58 25.20
C GLN A 528 -17.05 -10.52 23.99
N HIS A 529 -16.00 -10.47 23.19
CA HIS A 529 -15.80 -11.36 22.04
C HIS A 529 -15.79 -12.84 22.43
N LEU A 530 -15.11 -13.21 23.51
CA LEU A 530 -15.09 -14.57 24.03
C LEU A 530 -16.46 -15.00 24.59
N ALA A 531 -17.13 -14.12 25.34
CA ALA A 531 -18.46 -14.37 25.87
C ALA A 531 -19.49 -14.63 24.76
N ILE A 532 -19.48 -13.81 23.70
CA ILE A 532 -20.35 -13.98 22.53
C ILE A 532 -20.12 -15.37 21.90
N ARG A 533 -18.87 -15.76 21.65
CA ARG A 533 -18.54 -17.09 21.09
C ARG A 533 -19.01 -18.21 22.00
N ARG A 534 -18.75 -18.12 23.31
CA ARG A 534 -19.17 -19.14 24.28
C ARG A 534 -20.68 -19.32 24.34
N ILE A 535 -21.43 -18.23 24.25
CA ILE A 535 -22.90 -18.26 24.25
C ILE A 535 -23.42 -18.91 22.97
N ARG A 536 -22.83 -18.63 21.80
CA ARG A 536 -23.21 -19.28 20.53
C ARG A 536 -22.97 -20.78 20.52
N TRP A 537 -22.01 -21.28 21.30
CA TRP A 537 -21.76 -22.71 21.48
C TRP A 537 -22.69 -23.37 22.50
N THR A 538 -23.47 -22.61 23.27
CA THR A 538 -24.32 -23.19 24.33
C THR A 538 -25.59 -23.80 23.74
N ILE A 539 -25.95 -25.02 24.16
CA ILE A 539 -27.18 -25.66 23.72
C ILE A 539 -28.40 -24.98 24.39
N GLU A 540 -29.44 -24.69 23.62
CA GLU A 540 -30.66 -24.08 24.14
C GLU A 540 -31.46 -25.06 25.03
N PRO A 541 -32.14 -24.57 26.08
CA PRO A 541 -32.96 -25.39 26.94
C PRO A 541 -34.05 -26.15 26.15
N GLY A 542 -34.07 -27.47 26.27
CA GLY A 542 -35.09 -28.31 25.65
C GLY A 542 -34.79 -28.76 24.21
N GLN A 543 -33.67 -28.33 23.62
CA GLN A 543 -33.16 -28.98 22.41
C GLN A 543 -32.40 -30.26 22.79
N PRO A 544 -32.61 -31.37 22.07
CA PRO A 544 -31.74 -32.52 22.23
C PRO A 544 -30.31 -32.10 21.88
N ALA A 545 -29.34 -32.51 22.70
CA ALA A 545 -27.94 -32.42 22.33
C ALA A 545 -27.72 -33.39 21.16
N GLU A 546 -28.05 -32.97 19.95
CA GLU A 546 -27.63 -33.70 18.75
C GLU A 546 -26.11 -33.79 18.80
N SER A 547 -25.56 -34.97 18.55
CA SER A 547 -24.12 -35.27 18.61
C SER A 547 -23.36 -34.56 17.49
N GLY A 548 -23.33 -33.24 17.55
CA GLY A 548 -22.78 -32.34 16.54
C GLY A 548 -21.86 -31.30 17.14
N TYR A 549 -21.36 -30.44 16.27
CA TYR A 549 -20.33 -29.44 16.56
C TYR A 549 -20.61 -28.60 17.82
N ARG A 550 -21.84 -28.08 17.96
CA ARG A 550 -22.22 -27.23 19.11
C ARG A 550 -22.26 -27.99 20.43
N ALA A 551 -22.80 -29.20 20.43
CA ALA A 551 -22.88 -30.03 21.63
C ALA A 551 -21.50 -30.36 22.19
N TYR A 552 -20.56 -30.69 21.30
CA TYR A 552 -19.18 -30.97 21.67
C TYR A 552 -18.51 -29.74 22.30
N LEU A 553 -18.59 -28.57 21.66
CA LEU A 553 -17.98 -27.36 22.20
C LEU A 553 -18.62 -26.90 23.50
N ASP A 554 -19.94 -27.05 23.68
CA ASP A 554 -20.59 -26.72 24.95
C ASP A 554 -20.04 -27.57 26.11
N GLU A 555 -19.78 -28.85 25.84
CA GLU A 555 -19.23 -29.82 26.80
C GLU A 555 -17.71 -29.64 27.03
N ALA A 556 -16.92 -29.46 25.97
CA ALA A 556 -15.47 -29.38 26.08
C ALA A 556 -14.97 -28.01 26.60
N THR A 557 -15.72 -26.94 26.36
CA THR A 557 -15.25 -25.58 26.64
C THR A 557 -15.49 -25.16 28.09
N HIS A 558 -14.43 -24.63 28.71
CA HIS A 558 -14.45 -24.00 30.03
C HIS A 558 -13.95 -22.54 29.97
N PRO A 559 -14.49 -21.63 30.80
CA PRO A 559 -15.62 -21.82 31.71
C PRO A 559 -16.94 -22.09 30.98
N LYS A 560 -17.89 -22.71 31.68
CA LYS A 560 -19.27 -22.87 31.18
C LYS A 560 -19.93 -21.50 31.05
N ALA A 561 -20.86 -21.34 30.10
CA ALA A 561 -21.49 -20.06 29.79
C ALA A 561 -22.08 -19.34 31.04
N ALA A 562 -22.81 -20.06 31.91
CA ALA A 562 -23.35 -19.47 33.13
C ALA A 562 -22.26 -19.00 34.11
N ASN A 563 -21.16 -19.76 34.26
CA ASN A 563 -20.05 -19.36 35.11
C ASN A 563 -19.31 -18.15 34.54
N LEU A 564 -19.17 -18.10 33.21
CA LEU A 564 -18.60 -16.96 32.50
C LEU A 564 -19.43 -15.69 32.75
N LEU A 565 -20.75 -15.77 32.56
CA LEU A 565 -21.65 -14.63 32.83
C LEU A 565 -21.57 -14.17 34.28
N LYS A 566 -21.50 -15.12 35.23
CA LYS A 566 -21.31 -14.80 36.65
C LYS A 566 -20.01 -14.03 36.88
N LEU A 567 -18.89 -14.45 36.27
CA LEU A 567 -17.62 -13.74 36.37
C LEU A 567 -17.71 -12.32 35.79
N VAL A 568 -18.28 -12.15 34.59
CA VAL A 568 -18.45 -10.82 33.98
C VAL A 568 -19.37 -9.92 34.82
N SER A 569 -20.40 -10.50 35.46
CA SER A 569 -21.35 -9.75 36.28
C SER A 569 -20.74 -9.10 37.54
N THR A 570 -19.53 -9.50 37.94
CA THR A 570 -18.79 -8.83 39.03
C THR A 570 -18.47 -7.37 38.70
N ASN A 571 -18.39 -7.02 37.42
CA ASN A 571 -18.30 -5.64 36.94
C ASN A 571 -19.64 -5.24 36.29
N THR A 572 -20.42 -4.43 37.01
CA THR A 572 -21.72 -3.95 36.54
C THR A 572 -21.64 -3.26 35.17
N GLY A 573 -20.61 -2.46 34.90
CA GLY A 573 -20.46 -1.79 33.60
C GLY A 573 -20.22 -2.77 32.46
N ALA A 574 -19.41 -3.81 32.70
CA ALA A 574 -19.09 -4.83 31.69
C ALA A 574 -20.31 -5.67 31.29
N ILE A 575 -21.09 -6.15 32.27
CA ILE A 575 -22.29 -6.95 31.98
C ILE A 575 -23.37 -6.11 31.29
N LEU A 576 -23.52 -4.83 31.65
CA LEU A 576 -24.47 -3.92 31.01
C LEU A 576 -24.14 -3.68 29.53
N LYS A 577 -22.87 -3.50 29.19
CA LYS A 577 -22.41 -3.37 27.79
C LYS A 577 -22.53 -4.70 27.01
N LEU A 578 -22.39 -5.84 27.68
CA LEU A 578 -22.42 -7.16 27.06
C LEU A 578 -23.84 -7.67 26.72
N LEU A 579 -24.83 -7.43 27.59
CA LEU A 579 -26.19 -7.97 27.43
C LEU A 579 -26.84 -7.65 26.05
N PRO A 580 -26.79 -6.41 25.53
CA PRO A 580 -27.33 -6.10 24.21
C PRO A 580 -26.67 -6.91 23.10
N LEU A 581 -25.36 -7.16 23.19
CA LEU A 581 -24.61 -7.95 22.22
C LEU A 581 -25.00 -9.44 22.29
N LEU A 582 -25.26 -9.98 23.48
CA LEU A 582 -25.69 -11.37 23.65
C LEU A 582 -27.07 -11.61 23.04
N VAL A 583 -28.01 -10.68 23.18
CA VAL A 583 -29.37 -10.79 22.60
C VAL A 583 -29.34 -10.86 21.07
N GLN A 584 -28.32 -10.31 20.43
CA GLN A 584 -28.12 -10.43 18.99
C GLN A 584 -27.55 -11.79 18.57
N ASN A 585 -27.01 -12.57 19.51
CA ASN A 585 -26.27 -13.81 19.27
C ASN A 585 -26.94 -15.06 19.87
N THR A 586 -28.03 -14.91 20.62
CA THR A 586 -28.85 -16.02 21.16
C THR A 586 -30.31 -15.58 21.33
N THR A 587 -31.24 -16.53 21.48
CA THR A 587 -32.63 -16.21 21.83
C THR A 587 -32.73 -15.59 23.23
N LYS A 588 -33.69 -14.67 23.42
CA LYS A 588 -33.98 -14.08 24.74
C LYS A 588 -34.31 -15.16 25.78
N GLY A 589 -35.05 -16.20 25.39
CA GLY A 589 -35.39 -17.32 26.28
C GLY A 589 -34.16 -18.07 26.80
N ASN A 590 -33.23 -18.42 25.91
CA ASN A 590 -31.96 -19.05 26.30
C ASN A 590 -31.12 -18.11 27.20
N LEU A 591 -31.04 -16.83 26.86
CA LEU A 591 -30.30 -15.87 27.68
C LEU A 591 -30.89 -15.74 29.10
N ARG A 592 -32.22 -15.64 29.24
CA ARG A 592 -32.88 -15.64 30.56
C ARG A 592 -32.53 -16.89 31.37
N HIS A 593 -32.56 -18.07 30.74
CA HIS A 593 -32.17 -19.31 31.39
C HIS A 593 -30.72 -19.28 31.89
N LEU A 594 -29.78 -18.79 31.07
CA LEU A 594 -28.37 -18.69 31.42
C LEU A 594 -28.11 -17.66 32.53
N LEU A 595 -28.78 -16.52 32.50
CA LEU A 595 -28.70 -15.49 33.55
C LEU A 595 -29.23 -16.01 34.90
N ALA A 596 -30.36 -16.73 34.88
CA ALA A 596 -30.91 -17.39 36.06
C ALA A 596 -29.96 -18.47 36.59
N LYS A 597 -29.39 -19.30 35.71
CA LYS A 597 -28.39 -20.33 36.07
C LYS A 597 -27.11 -19.71 36.64
N ALA A 598 -26.72 -18.53 36.16
CA ALA A 598 -25.60 -17.75 36.68
C ALA A 598 -25.90 -17.06 38.03
N GLN A 599 -27.16 -17.05 38.48
CA GLN A 599 -27.65 -16.40 39.69
C GLN A 599 -27.41 -14.88 39.69
N ILE A 600 -27.61 -14.23 38.54
CA ILE A 600 -27.46 -12.78 38.39
C ILE A 600 -28.76 -12.10 38.83
N ASP A 601 -28.67 -11.16 39.78
CA ASP A 601 -29.81 -10.36 40.23
C ASP A 601 -30.14 -9.27 39.20
N MET A 602 -31.08 -9.59 38.30
CA MET A 602 -31.54 -8.68 37.26
C MET A 602 -32.23 -7.43 37.81
N THR A 603 -32.84 -7.50 39.00
CA THR A 603 -33.51 -6.35 39.63
C THR A 603 -32.48 -5.35 40.15
N ALA A 604 -31.42 -5.84 40.79
CA ALA A 604 -30.29 -5.03 41.22
C ALA A 604 -29.53 -4.44 40.01
N LEU A 605 -29.40 -5.21 38.93
CA LEU A 605 -28.76 -4.76 37.71
C LEU A 605 -29.56 -3.64 37.01
N ALA A 606 -30.88 -3.79 36.87
CA ALA A 606 -31.77 -2.75 36.32
C ALA A 606 -31.71 -1.47 37.16
N SER A 607 -31.73 -1.60 38.49
CA SER A 607 -31.59 -0.47 39.41
C SER A 607 -30.26 0.26 39.22
N SER A 608 -29.18 -0.48 38.96
CA SER A 608 -27.85 0.09 38.71
C SER A 608 -27.77 0.76 37.34
N ALA A 609 -28.37 0.14 36.31
CA ALA A 609 -28.48 0.70 34.97
C ALA A 609 -29.23 2.05 34.96
N ARG A 610 -30.35 2.15 35.67
CA ARG A 610 -31.11 3.42 35.84
C ARG A 610 -30.25 4.51 36.49
N LYS A 611 -29.42 4.17 37.48
CA LYS A 611 -28.50 5.13 38.11
C LYS A 611 -27.42 5.60 37.14
N TYR A 612 -26.85 4.70 36.33
CA TYR A 612 -25.86 5.07 35.32
C TYR A 612 -26.44 5.86 34.15
N GLN A 613 -27.69 5.61 33.78
CA GLN A 613 -28.43 6.41 32.79
C GLN A 613 -28.56 7.88 33.22
N GLN A 614 -28.70 8.14 34.53
CA GLN A 614 -28.80 9.49 35.09
C GLN A 614 -27.44 10.19 35.26
N ALA A 615 -26.33 9.47 35.04
CA ALA A 615 -24.98 9.99 35.16
C ALA A 615 -24.50 10.62 33.84
N PRO A 616 -23.34 11.33 33.82
CA PRO A 616 -22.82 11.92 32.59
C PRO A 616 -22.60 10.86 31.50
N GLU A 617 -23.23 11.08 30.35
CA GLU A 617 -23.23 10.14 29.22
C GLU A 617 -21.82 9.70 28.82
N ARG A 618 -20.89 10.67 28.74
CA ARG A 618 -19.46 10.46 28.41
C ARG A 618 -18.74 9.43 29.29
N LYS A 619 -19.25 9.10 30.48
CA LYS A 619 -18.58 8.20 31.43
C LYS A 619 -19.13 6.77 31.39
N PHE A 620 -20.40 6.57 31.07
CA PHE A 620 -21.06 5.26 31.21
C PHE A 620 -21.74 4.74 29.94
N ASN A 621 -22.11 5.61 28.99
CA ASN A 621 -22.79 5.25 27.73
C ASN A 621 -23.99 4.28 27.93
N ILE A 622 -24.84 4.53 28.94
CA ILE A 622 -26.05 3.73 29.21
C ILE A 622 -27.30 4.52 28.81
N HIS A 623 -28.09 3.99 27.86
CA HIS A 623 -29.33 4.60 27.36
C HIS A 623 -30.58 3.88 27.89
N LEU A 624 -31.76 4.49 27.71
CA LEU A 624 -33.04 3.94 28.17
C LEU A 624 -33.30 2.51 27.66
N HIS A 625 -33.01 2.25 26.39
CA HIS A 625 -33.21 0.92 25.80
C HIS A 625 -32.34 -0.18 26.44
N HIS A 626 -31.20 0.16 27.05
CA HIS A 626 -30.42 -0.82 27.82
C HIS A 626 -31.15 -1.21 29.11
N VAL A 627 -31.78 -0.23 29.78
CA VAL A 627 -32.58 -0.45 30.99
C VAL A 627 -33.79 -1.32 30.65
N ASP A 628 -34.53 -0.95 29.60
CA ASP A 628 -35.71 -1.69 29.14
C ASP A 628 -35.36 -3.15 28.81
N LEU A 629 -34.21 -3.38 28.17
CA LEU A 629 -33.74 -4.73 27.86
C LEU A 629 -33.47 -5.56 29.12
N ILE A 630 -32.84 -4.97 30.14
CA ILE A 630 -32.51 -5.68 31.39
C ILE A 630 -33.80 -6.04 32.14
N GLU A 631 -34.77 -5.13 32.15
CA GLU A 631 -36.09 -5.36 32.75
C GLU A 631 -36.88 -6.44 31.99
N GLU A 632 -36.71 -6.53 30.67
CA GLU A 632 -37.31 -7.61 29.87
C GLU A 632 -36.61 -8.97 30.09
N LEU A 633 -35.34 -8.97 30.48
CA LEU A 633 -34.56 -10.19 30.74
C LEU A 633 -34.66 -10.70 32.19
N GLY A 634 -35.06 -9.85 33.13
CA GLY A 634 -35.47 -10.24 34.48
C GLY A 634 -36.85 -10.91 34.50
#